data_AF-A0A7S0AQP4-F1
#
_entry.id   AF-A0A7S0AQP4-F1
#
_cell.length_a   1.000
_cell.length_b   1.000
_cell.length_c   1.000
_cell.angle_alpha   90.00
_cell.angle_beta   90.00
_cell.angle_gamma   90.00
#
_symmetry.space_group_name_H-M   'P 1'
#
loop_
_entity.id
_entity.type
_entity.pdbx_description
1 polymer ?
#
loop_
_entity_poly.entity_id
_entity_poly.type
_entity_poly.pdbx_seq_one_letter_code
_entity_poly.pdbx_strand_id
1 'polypeptide(L)'
;SEKKDRVVDALNATRAAVEEGIVPGGGKALLYCSTKLAEVAEKEAKNMDQRIGVEIIQRALRAPLSTLVTNAGEEGAVVCGELMKPEVAVETGFNAQDGVYCNMFEAGIIDP
;
A
#
# COMPACT_ATOMS: atom_id res chain seq x y z
N SER A 1 1.01 14.77 25.21
CA SER A 1 1.16 16.14 24.66
C SER A 1 1.69 15.94 23.27
N GLU A 2 1.19 16.67 22.28
CA GLU A 2 1.44 16.37 20.87
C GLU A 2 2.91 16.07 20.53
N LYS A 3 3.85 16.83 21.11
CA LYS A 3 5.30 16.58 20.95
C LYS A 3 5.75 15.22 21.50
N LYS A 4 5.26 14.80 22.67
CA LYS A 4 5.56 13.48 23.24
C LYS A 4 4.97 12.37 22.37
N ASP A 5 3.74 12.56 21.91
CA ASP A 5 3.02 11.54 21.14
C ASP A 5 3.72 11.29 19.78
N ARG A 6 4.14 12.37 19.09
CA ARG A 6 4.97 12.27 17.86
C ARG A 6 6.32 11.58 18.08
N VAL A 7 6.96 11.80 19.23
CA VAL A 7 8.25 11.15 19.55
C VAL A 7 8.07 9.67 19.79
N VAL A 8 6.99 9.29 20.49
CA VAL A 8 6.67 7.88 20.73
C VAL A 8 6.36 7.16 19.42
N ASP A 9 5.56 7.76 18.52
CA ASP A 9 5.28 7.19 17.20
C ASP A 9 6.55 7.03 16.36
N ALA A 10 7.41 8.05 16.30
CA ALA A 10 8.67 7.96 15.56
C ALA A 10 9.61 6.88 16.12
N LEU A 11 9.68 6.74 17.45
CA LEU A 11 10.49 5.70 18.08
C LEU A 11 9.95 4.30 17.76
N ASN A 12 8.64 4.12 17.81
CA ASN A 12 8.02 2.82 17.50
C ASN A 12 8.17 2.46 16.02
N ALA A 13 7.96 3.42 15.11
CA ALA A 13 8.12 3.21 13.67
C ALA A 13 9.56 2.84 13.29
N THR A 14 10.56 3.56 13.82
CA THR A 14 11.97 3.26 13.56
C THR A 14 12.40 1.91 14.14
N ARG A 15 11.84 1.53 15.30
CA ARG A 15 12.08 0.20 15.87
C ARG A 15 11.50 -0.91 15.01
N ALA A 16 10.24 -0.78 14.59
CA ALA A 16 9.59 -1.73 13.69
C ALA A 16 10.36 -1.87 12.36
N ALA A 17 10.77 -0.75 11.77
CA ALA A 17 11.57 -0.75 10.53
C ALA A 17 12.88 -1.55 10.64
N VAL A 18 13.52 -1.52 11.81
CA VAL A 18 14.77 -2.26 12.07
C VAL A 18 14.50 -3.74 12.32
N GLU A 19 13.38 -4.08 12.97
CA GLU A 19 13.03 -5.45 13.33
C GLU A 19 12.42 -6.25 12.15
N GLU A 20 11.52 -5.63 11.37
CA GLU A 20 10.71 -6.29 10.33
C GLU A 20 11.13 -5.93 8.89
N GLY A 21 11.92 -4.86 8.74
CA GLY A 21 12.32 -4.31 7.45
C GLY A 21 11.45 -3.11 7.06
N ILE A 22 11.52 -2.71 5.79
CA ILE A 22 10.72 -1.58 5.27
C ILE A 22 10.11 -1.92 3.93
N VAL A 23 8.96 -1.32 3.64
CA VAL A 23 8.25 -1.47 2.37
C VAL A 23 7.86 -0.11 1.79
N PRO A 24 7.49 -0.04 0.50
CA PRO A 24 6.96 1.19 -0.09
C PRO A 24 5.68 1.62 0.64
N GLY A 25 5.69 2.84 1.19
CA GLY A 25 4.57 3.36 1.96
C GLY A 25 3.43 3.89 1.09
N GLY A 26 2.60 4.78 1.65
CA GLY A 26 1.52 5.45 0.91
C GLY A 26 0.46 4.50 0.36
N GLY A 27 0.31 3.32 0.98
CA GLY A 27 -0.62 2.27 0.53
C GLY A 27 -0.14 1.47 -0.69
N LYS A 28 1.06 1.72 -1.22
CA LYS A 28 1.59 0.98 -2.38
C LYS A 28 1.85 -0.49 -2.05
N ALA A 29 2.39 -0.80 -0.87
CA ALA A 29 2.59 -2.18 -0.43
C ALA A 29 1.27 -2.99 -0.42
N LEU A 30 0.19 -2.41 0.13
CA LEU A 30 -1.12 -3.04 0.16
C LEU A 30 -1.69 -3.26 -1.26
N LEU A 31 -1.57 -2.25 -2.13
CA LEU A 31 -1.98 -2.35 -3.52
C LEU A 31 -1.23 -3.48 -4.23
N TYR A 32 0.08 -3.58 -4.03
CA TYR A 32 0.91 -4.64 -4.60
C TYR A 32 0.47 -6.03 -4.12
N CYS A 33 0.26 -6.21 -2.80
CA CYS A 33 -0.27 -7.46 -2.25
C CYS A 33 -1.59 -7.87 -2.89
N SER A 34 -2.48 -6.91 -3.18
CA SER A 34 -3.76 -7.18 -3.86
C SER A 34 -3.57 -7.81 -5.25
N THR A 35 -2.47 -7.52 -5.95
CA THR A 35 -2.18 -8.12 -7.27
C THR A 35 -1.75 -9.58 -7.16
N LYS A 36 -1.20 -9.99 -6.01
CA LYS A 36 -0.70 -11.35 -5.77
C LYS A 36 -1.76 -12.30 -5.21
N LEU A 37 -2.85 -11.76 -4.66
CA LEU A 37 -3.92 -12.57 -4.07
C LEU A 37 -4.67 -13.46 -5.07
N ALA A 38 -4.65 -13.15 -6.37
CA ALA A 38 -5.22 -14.02 -7.39
C ALA A 38 -4.53 -15.41 -7.40
N GLU A 39 -3.20 -15.42 -7.30
CA GLU A 39 -2.41 -16.65 -7.23
C GLU A 39 -2.71 -17.44 -5.94
N VAL A 40 -2.92 -16.74 -4.83
CA VAL A 40 -3.31 -17.36 -3.55
C VAL A 40 -4.69 -18.00 -3.66
N ALA A 41 -5.66 -17.33 -4.28
CA ALA A 41 -6.99 -17.87 -4.50
C ALA A 41 -6.95 -19.14 -5.38
N GLU A 42 -6.06 -19.20 -6.37
CA GLU A 42 -5.91 -20.37 -7.23
C GLU A 42 -5.29 -21.56 -6.48
N LYS A 43 -4.25 -21.32 -5.68
CA LYS A 43 -3.48 -22.38 -5.00
C LYS A 43 -4.14 -22.90 -3.73
N GLU A 44 -4.71 -22.00 -2.92
CA GLU A 44 -5.08 -22.31 -1.54
C GLU A 44 -6.60 -22.37 -1.30
N ALA A 45 -7.42 -21.70 -2.13
CA ALA A 45 -8.86 -21.68 -1.92
C ALA A 45 -9.52 -22.98 -2.40
N LYS A 46 -10.00 -23.78 -1.44
CA LYS A 46 -10.57 -25.11 -1.64
C LYS A 46 -12.06 -25.09 -1.98
N ASN A 47 -12.75 -24.00 -1.71
CA ASN A 47 -14.18 -23.84 -1.96
C ASN A 47 -14.54 -22.40 -2.39
N MET A 48 -15.80 -22.20 -2.77
CA MET A 48 -16.28 -20.90 -3.26
C MET A 48 -16.24 -19.81 -2.19
N ASP A 49 -16.60 -20.13 -0.94
CA ASP A 49 -16.62 -19.15 0.16
C ASP A 49 -15.22 -18.59 0.43
N GLN A 50 -14.19 -19.43 0.35
CA GLN A 50 -12.80 -19.00 0.47
C GLN A 50 -12.38 -18.10 -0.69
N ARG A 51 -12.80 -18.40 -1.92
CA ARG A 51 -12.52 -17.54 -3.09
C ARG A 51 -13.15 -16.16 -2.94
N ILE A 52 -14.41 -16.11 -2.51
CA ILE A 52 -15.12 -14.85 -2.21
C ILE A 52 -14.39 -14.10 -1.10
N GLY A 53 -13.93 -14.80 -0.05
CA GLY A 53 -13.14 -14.20 1.03
C GLY A 53 -11.86 -13.53 0.53
N VAL A 54 -11.10 -14.20 -0.34
CA VAL A 54 -9.89 -13.62 -0.95
C VAL A 54 -10.22 -12.40 -1.81
N GLU A 55 -11.30 -12.44 -2.59
CA GLU A 55 -11.74 -11.31 -3.40
C GLU A 55 -12.12 -10.09 -2.54
N ILE A 56 -12.78 -10.30 -1.39
CA ILE A 56 -13.10 -9.23 -0.44
C ILE A 56 -11.82 -8.54 0.05
N ILE A 57 -10.84 -9.33 0.49
CA ILE A 57 -9.54 -8.79 0.94
C ILE A 57 -8.84 -8.06 -0.20
N GLN A 58 -8.84 -8.64 -1.41
CA GLN A 58 -8.24 -8.02 -2.58
C GLN A 58 -8.82 -6.63 -2.86
N ARG A 59 -10.13 -6.44 -2.72
CA ARG A 59 -10.79 -5.13 -2.89
C ARG A 59 -10.47 -4.20 -1.73
N ALA A 60 -10.47 -4.69 -0.50
CA ALA A 60 -10.17 -3.91 0.70
C ALA A 60 -8.76 -3.31 0.66
N LEU A 61 -7.76 -4.07 0.19
CA LEU A 61 -6.36 -3.62 0.11
C LEU A 61 -6.12 -2.46 -0.87
N ARG A 62 -7.04 -2.21 -1.82
CA ARG A 62 -6.95 -1.07 -2.75
C ARG A 62 -7.49 0.22 -2.15
N ALA A 63 -8.38 0.12 -1.18
CA ALA A 63 -9.09 1.27 -0.62
C ALA A 63 -8.16 2.30 0.04
N PRO A 64 -7.11 1.93 0.79
CA PRO A 64 -6.22 2.90 1.45
C PRO A 64 -5.55 3.85 0.46
N LEU A 65 -4.88 3.31 -0.58
CA LEU A 65 -4.22 4.15 -1.59
C LEU A 65 -5.23 5.02 -2.32
N SER A 66 -6.36 4.45 -2.75
CA SER A 66 -7.41 5.23 -3.42
C SER A 66 -7.92 6.37 -2.54
N THR A 67 -8.08 6.14 -1.23
CA THR A 67 -8.57 7.15 -0.29
C THR A 67 -7.55 8.27 -0.12
N LEU A 68 -6.26 7.94 0.01
CA LEU A 68 -5.18 8.92 0.11
C LEU A 68 -5.11 9.81 -1.13
N VAL A 69 -5.17 9.21 -2.32
CA VAL A 69 -5.14 9.93 -3.59
C VAL A 69 -6.38 10.82 -3.75
N THR A 70 -7.57 10.30 -3.45
CA THR A 70 -8.81 11.10 -3.51
C THR A 70 -8.78 12.27 -2.53
N ASN A 71 -8.23 12.08 -1.32
CA ASN A 71 -8.09 13.16 -0.34
C ASN A 71 -7.09 14.24 -0.80
N ALA A 72 -6.13 13.88 -1.66
CA ALA A 72 -5.21 14.81 -2.30
C ALA A 72 -5.82 15.56 -3.51
N GLY A 73 -7.07 15.27 -3.88
CA GLY A 73 -7.78 15.91 -4.99
C GLY A 73 -7.59 15.23 -6.34
N GLU A 74 -6.94 14.06 -6.36
CA GLU A 74 -6.66 13.28 -7.57
C GLU A 74 -7.61 12.08 -7.70
N GLU A 75 -7.69 11.48 -8.89
CA GLU A 75 -8.60 10.36 -9.13
C GLU A 75 -8.00 9.02 -8.67
N GLY A 76 -8.33 8.59 -7.44
CA GLY A 76 -7.77 7.40 -6.80
C GLY A 76 -7.91 6.10 -7.61
N ALA A 77 -9.01 5.93 -8.36
CA ALA A 77 -9.20 4.76 -9.21
C ALA A 77 -8.19 4.71 -10.38
N VAL A 78 -7.89 5.86 -10.99
CA VAL A 78 -6.93 5.98 -12.10
C VAL A 78 -5.52 5.70 -11.59
N VAL A 79 -5.12 6.32 -10.47
CA VAL A 79 -3.79 6.11 -9.89
C VAL A 79 -3.59 4.66 -9.46
N CYS A 80 -4.58 4.04 -8.80
CA CYS A 80 -4.55 2.60 -8.50
C CYS A 80 -4.37 1.76 -9.76
N GLY A 81 -5.12 2.06 -10.83
CA GLY A 81 -5.06 1.33 -12.10
C GLY A 81 -3.69 1.41 -12.76
N GLU A 82 -3.08 2.59 -12.77
CA GLU A 82 -1.72 2.79 -13.29
C GLU A 82 -0.68 2.01 -12.47
N LEU A 83 -0.74 2.09 -11.14
CA LEU A 83 0.23 1.43 -10.24
C LEU A 83 0.11 -0.10 -10.17
N MET A 84 -0.99 -0.67 -10.68
CA MET A 84 -1.22 -2.11 -10.74
C MET A 84 -0.67 -2.75 -12.02
N LYS A 85 -0.24 -1.95 -13.00
CA LYS A 85 0.28 -2.47 -14.27
C LYS A 85 1.54 -3.33 -14.03
N PRO A 86 1.69 -4.49 -14.70
CA PRO A 86 2.82 -5.40 -14.46
C PRO A 86 4.20 -4.79 -14.70
N GLU A 87 4.30 -3.77 -15.55
CA GLU A 87 5.56 -3.10 -15.90
C GLU A 87 6.00 -2.08 -14.83
N VAL A 88 5.09 -1.72 -13.90
CA VAL A 88 5.39 -0.75 -12.84
C VAL A 88 6.12 -1.45 -11.71
N ALA A 89 7.30 -0.93 -11.38
CA ALA A 89 8.12 -1.47 -10.32
C ALA A 89 7.43 -1.36 -8.94
N VAL A 90 7.79 -2.25 -8.02
CA VAL A 90 7.13 -2.35 -6.70
C VAL A 90 7.38 -1.10 -5.86
N GLU A 91 8.58 -0.53 -5.99
CA GLU A 91 9.02 0.71 -5.38
C GLU A 91 8.37 1.96 -5.96
N THR A 92 7.72 1.88 -7.13
CA THR A 92 7.03 3.03 -7.74
C THR A 92 5.64 3.16 -7.14
N GLY A 93 5.39 4.31 -6.50
CA GLY A 93 4.11 4.68 -5.92
C GLY A 93 3.67 6.08 -6.34
N PHE A 94 2.76 6.66 -5.58
CA PHE A 94 2.24 8.00 -5.82
C PHE A 94 2.42 8.84 -4.55
N ASN A 95 3.24 9.89 -4.65
CA ASN A 95 3.36 10.89 -3.60
C ASN A 95 2.14 11.80 -3.64
N ALA A 96 1.17 11.52 -2.77
CA ALA A 96 -0.08 12.27 -2.69
C ALA A 96 0.08 13.73 -2.22
N GLN A 97 1.21 14.08 -1.60
CA GLN A 97 1.48 15.46 -1.20
C GLN A 97 1.84 16.34 -2.41
N ASP A 98 2.61 15.79 -3.35
CA ASP A 98 3.12 16.51 -4.52
C ASP A 98 2.39 16.15 -5.84
N GLY A 99 1.54 15.13 -5.83
CA GLY A 99 0.75 14.70 -6.99
C GLY A 99 1.56 13.97 -8.06
N VAL A 100 2.65 13.31 -7.70
CA VAL A 100 3.60 12.73 -8.66
C VAL A 100 3.88 11.24 -8.40
N TYR A 101 4.10 10.50 -9.49
CA TYR A 101 4.65 9.16 -9.41
C TYR A 101 6.14 9.22 -9.12
N CYS A 102 6.60 8.47 -8.12
CA CYS A 102 8.01 8.46 -7.72
C CYS A 102 8.42 7.12 -7.12
N ASN A 103 9.74 6.93 -7.00
CA ASN A 103 10.28 5.87 -6.16
C ASN A 103 10.03 6.23 -4.68
N MET A 104 9.28 5.37 -3.98
CA MET A 104 8.83 5.61 -2.61
C MET A 104 9.98 5.59 -1.61
N PHE A 105 11.01 4.77 -1.84
CA PHE A 105 12.19 4.71 -0.98
C PHE A 105 13.05 5.97 -1.13
N GLU A 106 13.28 6.41 -2.36
CA GLU A 106 14.06 7.64 -2.63
C GLU A 106 13.33 8.89 -2.10
N ALA A 107 12.00 8.90 -2.18
CA ALA A 107 11.17 9.96 -1.61
C ALA A 107 11.04 9.90 -0.07
N GLY A 108 11.54 8.83 0.57
CA GLY A 108 11.42 8.62 2.01
C GLY A 108 10.01 8.30 2.50
N ILE A 109 9.10 7.94 1.59
CA ILE A 109 7.71 7.54 1.89
C ILE A 109 7.70 6.02 2.10
N ILE A 110 8.15 5.61 3.27
CA ILE A 110 8.33 4.22 3.66
C ILE A 110 7.42 3.87 4.82
N ASP A 111 6.90 2.65 4.79
CA ASP A 111 6.20 2.06 5.93
C ASP A 111 7.13 0.99 6.56
N PRO A 112 7.24 0.97 7.90
CA PRO A 112 7.94 -0.08 8.63
C PRO A 112 7.20 -1.42 8.59
#